data_AF-A0A970DJF2-F1
#
_entry.id   AF-A0A970DJF2-F1
#
_cell.length_a   1.000
_cell.length_b   1.000
_cell.length_c   1.000
_cell.angle_alpha   90.00
_cell.angle_beta   90.00
_cell.angle_gamma   90.00
#
_symmetry.space_group_name_H-M   'P 1'
#
loop_
_entity.id
_entity.type
_entity.pdbx_description
1 polymer ?
#
loop_
_entity_poly.entity_id
_entity_poly.type
_entity_poly.pdbx_seq_one_letter_code
_entity_poly.pdbx_strand_id
1 'polypeptide(L)'
;MNGYENHLEKGKEILRNLINNGCEAYIIGDAVCKTILQIPFSEVDITTNATPDVIKGIFSFTKVEDESPGAVRLYYSGYEFTVSTFRAAQFKDKRQPKRMHYSRSFHEELANRDFTANAIAMTFGGKLTDAYKGFEDIQRRVVRSIGSPRIRFSEDPLRLLVAIRMVSELGFRIEKRTFKAMRAKSRLLLKLEIPALVKEFRRILHGKHFKKALGYLYATKIYKRIPFFAKDLRILSERYRPMEPDTFLALVFVRNGRYLHEWEDLAADKEQLRLLVELALSVPKGKYTKNQLFDYGLEICKKANHINCMLKKARKRTRKITKEYNNLPIKDVRELALAAADILQLTGNREGDYVQQLVDDLAHQVINNTLPNEYEELRDYSLVFLRDAGILPKIDDEAVDREDFYQDEYIEEDPEYSGESMEIEEEFVPTDEEIPFAPANKLREMERKLYEHERMLQEKDKKIRELERITLENKLESDIKNLVGQNIELLTDMKYIEKGSEKVMISRELNEMYRNIITSVDPKYNILKKNRNEEENEN
;
A
#
# COMPACT_ATOMS: atom_id res chain seq x y z
N MET A 1 21.91 -11.67 -15.36
CA MET A 1 20.54 -11.95 -14.89
C MET A 1 19.80 -10.64 -14.80
N ASN A 2 18.57 -10.60 -15.29
CA ASN A 2 17.69 -9.44 -15.10
C ASN A 2 17.23 -9.42 -13.64
N GLY A 3 17.15 -8.24 -13.00
CA GLY A 3 16.87 -8.16 -11.56
C GLY A 3 15.61 -8.89 -11.08
N TYR A 4 14.58 -8.99 -11.93
CA TYR A 4 13.33 -9.71 -11.63
C TYR A 4 13.49 -11.24 -11.54
N GLU A 5 14.53 -11.81 -12.17
CA GLU A 5 14.81 -13.25 -12.15
C GLU A 5 15.19 -13.67 -10.71
N ASN A 6 16.03 -12.87 -10.04
CA ASN A 6 16.43 -13.10 -8.65
C ASN A 6 15.22 -13.07 -7.70
N HIS A 7 14.32 -12.08 -7.83
CA HIS A 7 13.09 -12.02 -7.02
C HIS A 7 12.23 -13.28 -7.21
N LEU A 8 12.12 -13.78 -8.45
CA LEU A 8 11.34 -14.97 -8.74
C LEU A 8 11.99 -16.26 -8.23
N GLU A 9 13.31 -16.39 -8.33
CA GLU A 9 14.07 -17.52 -7.78
C GLU A 9 13.98 -17.57 -6.25
N LYS A 10 14.16 -16.43 -5.56
CA LYS A 10 13.99 -16.35 -4.11
C LYS A 10 12.55 -16.59 -3.66
N GLY A 11 11.57 -16.13 -4.43
CA GLY A 11 10.17 -16.52 -4.25
C GLY A 11 9.96 -18.04 -4.34
N LYS A 12 10.60 -18.73 -5.29
CA LYS A 12 10.55 -20.19 -5.42
C LYS A 12 11.25 -20.92 -4.27
N GLU A 13 12.35 -20.39 -3.72
CA GLU A 13 12.98 -20.94 -2.52
C GLU A 13 12.01 -20.92 -1.32
N ILE A 14 11.27 -19.83 -1.13
CA ILE A 14 10.20 -19.73 -0.11
C ILE A 14 9.08 -20.75 -0.37
N LEU A 15 8.62 -20.90 -1.62
CA LEU A 15 7.64 -21.94 -1.98
C LEU A 15 8.15 -23.34 -1.61
N ARG A 16 9.41 -23.66 -1.91
CA ARG A 16 10.02 -24.96 -1.60
C ARG A 16 10.03 -25.22 -0.09
N ASN A 17 10.38 -24.22 0.72
CA ASN A 17 10.41 -24.35 2.17
C ASN A 17 9.01 -24.59 2.76
N LEU A 18 7.98 -23.88 2.27
CA LEU A 18 6.58 -24.11 2.66
C LEU A 18 6.11 -25.53 2.26
N ILE A 19 6.40 -25.96 1.02
CA ILE A 19 6.00 -27.28 0.49
C ILE A 19 6.69 -28.43 1.26
N ASN A 20 7.97 -28.29 1.59
CA ASN A 20 8.70 -29.26 2.39
C ASN A 20 8.14 -29.41 3.82
N ASN A 21 7.44 -28.40 4.33
CA ASN A 21 6.71 -28.43 5.61
C ASN A 21 5.22 -28.82 5.44
N GLY A 22 4.86 -29.47 4.32
CA GLY A 22 3.51 -29.99 4.07
C GLY A 22 2.46 -28.93 3.70
N CYS A 23 2.87 -27.69 3.42
CA CYS A 23 1.96 -26.61 3.06
C CYS A 23 1.76 -26.55 1.53
N GLU A 24 0.56 -26.17 1.08
CA GLU A 24 0.38 -25.70 -0.29
C GLU A 24 0.92 -24.28 -0.40
N ALA A 25 1.66 -23.94 -1.46
CA ALA A 25 2.15 -22.59 -1.67
C ALA A 25 2.29 -22.24 -3.17
N TYR A 26 1.91 -21.02 -3.53
CA TYR A 26 1.92 -20.52 -4.91
C TYR A 26 2.34 -19.04 -4.99
N ILE A 27 3.05 -18.65 -6.05
CA ILE A 27 3.27 -17.23 -6.41
C ILE A 27 2.06 -16.74 -7.21
N ILE A 28 1.62 -15.50 -7.00
CA ILE A 28 0.34 -14.97 -7.51
C ILE A 28 0.43 -13.49 -7.94
N GLY A 29 -0.68 -12.93 -8.43
CA GLY A 29 -0.88 -11.48 -8.54
C GLY A 29 -0.02 -10.81 -9.61
N ASP A 30 0.44 -9.58 -9.30
CA ASP A 30 1.20 -8.74 -10.23
C ASP A 30 2.48 -9.45 -10.74
N ALA A 31 3.14 -10.27 -9.91
CA ALA A 31 4.36 -10.99 -10.28
C ALA A 31 4.12 -12.03 -11.40
N VAL A 32 3.07 -12.85 -11.28
CA VAL A 32 2.69 -13.83 -12.32
C VAL A 32 2.27 -13.11 -13.60
N CYS A 33 1.46 -12.05 -13.47
CA CYS A 33 1.03 -11.24 -14.61
C CYS A 33 2.21 -10.60 -15.36
N LYS A 34 3.18 -10.01 -14.63
CA LYS A 34 4.39 -9.39 -15.21
C LYS A 34 5.36 -10.43 -15.78
N THR A 35 5.43 -11.63 -15.20
CA THR A 35 6.19 -12.77 -15.76
C THR A 35 5.60 -13.23 -17.10
N ILE A 36 4.28 -13.40 -17.20
CA ILE A 36 3.60 -13.74 -18.47
C ILE A 36 3.82 -12.65 -19.54
N LEU A 37 3.87 -11.38 -19.13
CA LEU A 37 4.13 -10.25 -20.02
C LEU A 37 5.62 -10.01 -20.34
N GLN A 38 6.54 -10.73 -19.69
CA GLN A 38 7.99 -10.51 -19.77
C GLN A 38 8.41 -9.06 -19.43
N ILE A 39 7.80 -8.48 -18.39
CA ILE A 39 8.07 -7.12 -17.91
C ILE A 39 8.76 -7.20 -16.53
N PRO A 40 9.79 -6.39 -16.23
CA PRO A 40 10.42 -6.36 -14.92
C PRO A 40 9.45 -6.07 -13.76
N PHE A 41 9.72 -6.72 -12.61
CA PHE A 41 9.04 -6.54 -11.33
C PHE A 41 10.00 -6.76 -10.18
N SER A 42 9.67 -6.21 -9.01
CA SER A 42 10.45 -6.29 -7.77
C SER A 42 9.62 -6.75 -6.56
N GLU A 43 8.31 -6.94 -6.73
CA GLU A 43 7.38 -7.40 -5.71
C GLU A 43 6.92 -8.81 -6.08
N VAL A 44 6.93 -9.74 -5.12
CA VAL A 44 6.45 -11.11 -5.30
C VAL A 44 5.52 -11.47 -4.15
N ASP A 45 4.23 -11.62 -4.49
CA ASP A 45 3.21 -12.12 -3.58
C ASP A 45 3.21 -13.65 -3.58
N ILE A 46 3.18 -14.24 -2.40
CA ILE A 46 3.02 -15.68 -2.16
C ILE A 46 1.71 -15.91 -1.40
N THR A 47 1.00 -16.99 -1.72
CA THR A 47 -0.13 -17.46 -0.92
C THR A 47 -0.03 -18.94 -0.59
N THR A 48 -0.52 -19.30 0.60
CA THR A 48 -0.37 -20.64 1.18
C THR A 48 -1.57 -21.02 2.05
N ASN A 49 -1.80 -22.31 2.29
CA ASN A 49 -2.75 -22.78 3.29
C ASN A 49 -2.24 -22.64 4.74
N ALA A 50 -0.94 -22.32 4.94
CA ALA A 50 -0.36 -22.06 6.25
C ALA A 50 -0.93 -20.78 6.88
N THR A 51 -1.17 -20.79 8.20
CA THR A 51 -1.54 -19.58 8.96
C THR A 51 -0.31 -18.71 9.24
N PRO A 52 -0.47 -17.42 9.59
CA PRO A 52 0.65 -16.56 9.99
C PRO A 52 1.59 -17.19 11.02
N ASP A 53 1.05 -17.89 12.03
CA ASP A 53 1.84 -18.53 13.09
C ASP A 53 2.66 -19.73 12.56
N VAL A 54 2.09 -20.52 11.65
CA VAL A 54 2.80 -21.61 10.98
C VAL A 54 3.91 -21.05 10.07
N ILE A 55 3.65 -19.95 9.36
CA ILE A 55 4.68 -19.28 8.54
C ILE A 55 5.83 -18.77 9.43
N LYS A 56 5.52 -18.10 10.56
CA LYS A 56 6.53 -17.67 11.55
C LYS A 56 7.33 -18.85 12.11
N GLY A 57 6.68 -20.00 12.36
CA GLY A 57 7.35 -21.22 12.81
C GLY A 57 8.31 -21.82 11.76
N ILE A 58 7.88 -21.90 10.49
CA ILE A 58 8.70 -22.41 9.37
C ILE A 58 9.91 -21.50 9.11
N PHE A 59 9.74 -20.19 9.27
CA PHE A 59 10.75 -19.17 9.01
C PHE A 59 11.34 -18.56 10.30
N SER A 60 11.44 -19.34 11.38
CA SER A 60 11.87 -18.88 12.72
C SER A 60 13.26 -18.23 12.76
N PHE A 61 14.18 -18.62 11.88
CA PHE A 61 15.51 -18.02 11.72
C PHE A 61 15.55 -16.85 10.72
N THR A 62 14.40 -16.42 10.22
CA THR A 62 14.26 -15.30 9.27
C THR A 62 13.43 -14.19 9.93
N LYS A 63 13.67 -12.93 9.59
CA LYS A 63 12.82 -11.84 10.06
C LYS A 63 11.44 -11.95 9.40
N VAL A 64 10.40 -12.08 10.23
CA VAL A 64 8.98 -12.14 9.83
C VAL A 64 8.19 -11.13 10.66
N GLU A 65 7.44 -10.26 9.99
CA GLU A 65 6.59 -9.24 10.61
C GLU A 65 5.13 -9.41 10.17
N ASP A 66 4.17 -8.99 10.99
CA ASP A 66 2.75 -8.99 10.61
C ASP A 66 2.46 -7.81 9.67
N GLU A 67 2.00 -8.08 8.46
CA GLU A 67 1.68 -7.05 7.45
C GLU A 67 0.22 -6.61 7.53
N SER A 68 -0.68 -7.59 7.66
CA SER A 68 -2.14 -7.37 7.75
C SER A 68 -2.83 -8.67 8.20
N PRO A 69 -4.13 -8.65 8.55
CA PRO A 69 -4.85 -9.88 8.89
C PRO A 69 -4.69 -10.96 7.81
N GLY A 70 -4.15 -12.11 8.21
CA GLY A 70 -3.85 -13.24 7.33
C GLY A 70 -2.65 -13.05 6.39
N ALA A 71 -1.77 -12.08 6.60
CA ALA A 71 -0.54 -11.94 5.81
C ALA A 71 0.65 -11.43 6.64
N VAL A 72 1.83 -12.00 6.35
CA VAL A 72 3.11 -11.63 6.96
C VAL A 72 4.07 -11.10 5.90
N ARG A 73 4.98 -10.21 6.31
CA ARG A 73 6.14 -9.76 5.55
C ARG A 73 7.35 -10.60 5.94
N LEU A 74 7.94 -11.27 4.96
CA LEU A 74 9.08 -12.17 5.11
C LEU A 74 10.32 -11.54 4.45
N TYR A 75 11.39 -11.39 5.21
CA TYR A 75 12.65 -10.78 4.76
C TYR A 75 13.69 -11.87 4.44
N TYR A 76 13.72 -12.35 3.20
CA TYR A 76 14.50 -13.53 2.80
C TYR A 76 15.62 -13.18 1.81
N SER A 77 16.87 -13.53 2.17
CA SER A 77 18.08 -13.27 1.36
C SER A 77 18.25 -11.81 0.88
N GLY A 78 17.84 -10.84 1.70
CA GLY A 78 17.89 -9.40 1.35
C GLY A 78 16.72 -8.89 0.50
N TYR A 79 15.69 -9.71 0.29
CA TYR A 79 14.46 -9.34 -0.44
C TYR A 79 13.23 -9.43 0.47
N GLU A 80 12.22 -8.63 0.17
CA GLU A 80 10.94 -8.64 0.89
C GLU A 80 9.86 -9.39 0.11
N PHE A 81 9.08 -10.22 0.81
CA PHE A 81 7.97 -10.99 0.27
C PHE A 81 6.72 -10.85 1.14
N THR A 82 5.56 -10.70 0.53
CA THR A 82 4.28 -10.81 1.24
C THR A 82 3.76 -12.23 1.12
N VAL A 83 3.69 -12.96 2.25
CA VAL A 83 3.17 -14.32 2.32
C VAL A 83 1.79 -14.27 2.98
N SER A 84 0.75 -14.69 2.25
CA SER A 84 -0.65 -14.57 2.65
C SER A 84 -1.35 -15.92 2.79
N THR A 85 -2.10 -16.12 3.86
CA THR A 85 -2.91 -17.34 4.03
C THR A 85 -4.14 -17.31 3.11
N PHE A 86 -4.59 -18.48 2.63
CA PHE A 86 -5.78 -18.59 1.77
C PHE A 86 -7.00 -17.99 2.47
N ARG A 87 -7.74 -17.13 1.77
CA ARG A 87 -8.93 -16.47 2.31
C ARG A 87 -10.19 -17.27 1.97
N ALA A 88 -11.03 -17.54 2.97
CA ALA A 88 -12.36 -18.10 2.75
C ALA A 88 -13.31 -17.04 2.16
N ALA A 89 -14.35 -17.48 1.45
CA ALA A 89 -15.36 -16.57 0.92
C ALA A 89 -16.05 -15.80 2.06
N GLN A 90 -16.05 -14.46 2.01
CA GLN A 90 -16.68 -13.64 3.05
C GLN A 90 -18.21 -13.71 2.95
N PHE A 91 -18.82 -14.56 3.78
CA PHE A 91 -20.25 -14.48 4.07
C PHE A 91 -20.54 -13.21 4.89
N LYS A 92 -21.40 -12.34 4.37
CA LYS A 92 -21.89 -11.17 5.13
C LYS A 92 -23.01 -11.58 6.07
N ASP A 93 -22.67 -11.91 7.31
CA ASP A 93 -23.58 -11.57 8.39
C ASP A 93 -23.45 -10.06 8.69
N LYS A 94 -24.58 -9.36 8.77
CA LYS A 94 -24.62 -7.91 9.02
C LYS A 94 -24.37 -7.55 10.49
N ARG A 95 -24.27 -8.53 11.39
CA ARG A 95 -24.33 -8.35 12.85
C ARG A 95 -23.01 -8.53 13.61
N GLN A 96 -21.89 -8.80 12.93
CA GLN A 96 -20.58 -8.96 13.58
C GLN A 96 -19.49 -8.16 12.83
N PRO A 97 -18.39 -7.77 13.51
CA PRO A 97 -17.22 -7.21 12.84
C PRO A 97 -16.67 -8.19 11.81
N LYS A 98 -16.06 -7.67 10.73
CA LYS A 98 -15.47 -8.47 9.64
C LYS A 98 -14.31 -9.35 10.15
N ARG A 99 -14.60 -10.52 10.72
CA ARG A 99 -13.57 -11.53 11.00
C ARG A 99 -13.10 -12.14 9.68
N MET A 100 -11.78 -12.17 9.48
CA MET A 100 -11.20 -12.91 8.35
C MET A 100 -11.23 -14.39 8.71
N HIS A 101 -11.81 -15.21 7.83
CA HIS A 101 -11.76 -16.65 7.94
C HIS A 101 -10.73 -17.19 6.94
N TYR A 102 -9.85 -18.07 7.41
CA TYR A 102 -8.85 -18.74 6.58
C TYR A 102 -9.49 -19.97 5.92
N SER A 103 -9.17 -20.20 4.65
CA SER A 103 -9.59 -21.39 3.91
C SER A 103 -8.46 -22.41 3.85
N ARG A 104 -8.82 -23.66 3.54
CA ARG A 104 -7.86 -24.67 3.05
C ARG A 104 -7.97 -24.84 1.52
N SER A 105 -8.95 -24.20 0.88
CA SER A 105 -9.22 -24.30 -0.55
C SER A 105 -8.49 -23.21 -1.32
N PHE A 106 -7.48 -23.61 -2.09
CA PHE A 106 -6.80 -22.73 -3.05
C PHE A 106 -7.77 -22.11 -4.09
N HIS A 107 -8.85 -22.81 -4.43
CA HIS A 107 -9.87 -22.28 -5.35
C HIS A 107 -10.65 -21.09 -4.77
N GLU A 108 -10.89 -21.09 -3.45
CA GLU A 108 -11.55 -19.97 -2.76
C GLU A 108 -10.65 -18.72 -2.69
N GLU A 109 -9.33 -18.89 -2.49
CA GLU A 109 -8.38 -17.79 -2.57
C GLU A 109 -8.40 -17.14 -3.97
N LEU A 110 -8.34 -17.92 -5.05
CA LEU A 110 -8.47 -17.37 -6.41
C LEU A 110 -9.84 -16.68 -6.65
N ALA A 111 -10.94 -17.24 -6.11
CA ALA A 111 -12.26 -16.61 -6.17
C ALA A 111 -12.30 -15.26 -5.43
N ASN A 112 -11.51 -15.14 -4.36
CA ASN A 112 -11.40 -13.95 -3.53
C ASN A 112 -10.53 -12.83 -4.12
N ARG A 113 -9.95 -13.02 -5.30
CA ARG A 113 -9.19 -11.98 -6.03
C ARG A 113 -10.08 -11.03 -6.84
N ASP A 114 -9.51 -9.88 -7.17
CA ASP A 114 -10.23 -8.74 -7.73
C ASP A 114 -10.42 -8.82 -9.25
N PHE A 115 -9.36 -9.17 -9.98
CA PHE A 115 -9.31 -9.24 -11.44
C PHE A 115 -8.78 -10.58 -11.96
N THR A 116 -9.29 -11.03 -13.10
CA THR A 116 -8.92 -12.31 -13.75
C THR A 116 -7.41 -12.44 -13.95
N ALA A 117 -6.77 -11.38 -14.48
CA ALA A 117 -5.32 -11.30 -14.68
C ALA A 117 -4.47 -11.43 -13.40
N ASN A 118 -5.05 -11.17 -12.22
CA ASN A 118 -4.37 -11.27 -10.92
C ASN A 118 -4.68 -12.59 -10.18
N ALA A 119 -5.58 -13.41 -10.72
CA ALA A 119 -6.00 -14.71 -10.18
C ALA A 119 -5.42 -15.90 -10.98
N ILE A 120 -4.23 -15.70 -11.55
CA ILE A 120 -3.36 -16.77 -12.03
C ILE A 120 -2.34 -17.03 -10.93
N ALA A 121 -2.09 -18.30 -10.64
CA ALA A 121 -1.05 -18.72 -9.73
C ALA A 121 0.03 -19.52 -10.46
N MET A 122 1.24 -19.51 -9.92
CA MET A 122 2.40 -20.22 -10.42
C MET A 122 2.97 -21.12 -9.32
N THR A 123 3.15 -22.40 -9.64
CA THR A 123 3.78 -23.37 -8.72
C THR A 123 5.29 -23.18 -8.68
N PHE A 124 5.96 -23.83 -7.71
CA PHE A 124 7.42 -23.92 -7.64
C PHE A 124 8.07 -24.31 -8.99
N GLY A 125 7.51 -25.32 -9.67
CA GLY A 125 7.96 -25.79 -10.98
C GLY A 125 7.58 -24.89 -12.17
N GLY A 126 7.01 -23.71 -11.94
CA GLY A 126 6.61 -22.76 -13.00
C GLY A 126 5.31 -23.11 -13.72
N LYS A 127 4.55 -24.12 -13.28
CA LYS A 127 3.24 -24.44 -13.86
C LYS A 127 2.23 -23.35 -13.49
N LEU A 128 1.52 -22.82 -14.48
CA LEU A 128 0.45 -21.85 -14.28
C LEU A 128 -0.90 -22.53 -14.06
N THR A 129 -1.64 -22.04 -13.08
CA THR A 129 -3.03 -22.42 -12.79
C THR A 129 -3.93 -21.20 -12.96
N ASP A 130 -4.87 -21.27 -13.91
CA ASP A 130 -5.82 -20.20 -14.23
C ASP A 130 -7.26 -20.75 -14.23
N ALA A 131 -8.01 -20.45 -13.17
CA ALA A 131 -9.41 -20.85 -13.04
C ALA A 131 -10.39 -19.83 -13.66
N TYR A 132 -9.94 -18.64 -14.04
CA TYR A 132 -10.79 -17.49 -14.34
C TYR A 132 -10.51 -16.84 -15.72
N LYS A 133 -9.74 -17.51 -16.57
CA LYS A 133 -9.30 -17.04 -17.90
C LYS A 133 -8.48 -15.75 -17.84
N GLY A 134 -7.72 -15.57 -16.75
CA GLY A 134 -6.76 -14.49 -16.60
C GLY A 134 -5.75 -14.43 -17.73
N PHE A 135 -5.27 -15.57 -18.23
CA PHE A 135 -4.26 -15.63 -19.29
C PHE A 135 -4.79 -15.04 -20.61
N GLU A 136 -6.05 -15.36 -20.97
CA GLU A 136 -6.74 -14.81 -22.14
C GLU A 136 -6.95 -13.29 -22.02
N ASP A 137 -7.32 -12.80 -20.83
CA ASP A 137 -7.46 -11.37 -20.57
C ASP A 137 -6.10 -10.63 -20.54
N ILE A 138 -5.02 -11.24 -20.04
CA ILE A 138 -3.65 -10.69 -20.11
C ILE A 138 -3.21 -10.54 -21.57
N GLN A 139 -3.33 -11.58 -22.39
CA GLN A 139 -3.01 -11.53 -23.82
C GLN A 139 -3.81 -10.43 -24.55
N ARG A 140 -5.09 -10.27 -24.20
CA ARG A 140 -5.96 -9.22 -24.74
C ARG A 140 -5.78 -7.84 -24.09
N ARG A 141 -4.90 -7.74 -23.09
CA ARG A 141 -4.61 -6.55 -22.25
C ARG A 141 -5.87 -5.96 -21.61
N VAL A 142 -6.68 -6.80 -20.95
CA VAL A 142 -7.98 -6.47 -20.35
C VAL A 142 -7.95 -6.56 -18.83
N VAL A 143 -8.42 -5.52 -18.14
CA VAL A 143 -8.80 -5.57 -16.72
C VAL A 143 -10.27 -5.97 -16.64
N ARG A 144 -10.55 -7.18 -16.16
CA ARG A 144 -11.89 -7.72 -15.93
C ARG A 144 -12.01 -8.20 -14.49
N SER A 145 -13.05 -7.78 -13.78
CA SER A 145 -13.26 -8.24 -12.40
C SER A 145 -13.87 -9.64 -12.34
N ILE A 146 -13.48 -10.43 -11.33
CA ILE A 146 -14.01 -11.77 -11.07
C ILE A 146 -15.41 -11.66 -10.47
N GLY A 147 -16.34 -12.49 -10.95
CA GLY A 147 -17.74 -12.47 -10.51
C GLY A 147 -18.46 -11.16 -10.86
N SER A 148 -19.17 -10.58 -9.89
CA SER A 148 -19.96 -9.34 -10.08
C SER A 148 -19.18 -8.10 -9.66
N PRO A 149 -18.71 -7.24 -10.59
CA PRO A 149 -17.85 -6.10 -10.25
C PRO A 149 -18.52 -5.11 -9.28
N ARG A 150 -19.87 -5.01 -9.31
CA ARG A 150 -20.64 -4.18 -8.38
C ARG A 150 -20.53 -4.66 -6.92
N ILE A 151 -20.46 -5.98 -6.71
CA ILE A 151 -20.31 -6.59 -5.39
C ILE A 151 -18.85 -6.40 -4.95
N ARG A 152 -17.88 -6.76 -5.81
CA ARG A 152 -16.44 -6.67 -5.50
C ARG A 152 -15.99 -5.26 -5.09
N PHE A 153 -16.45 -4.21 -5.78
CA PHE A 153 -16.18 -2.81 -5.40
C PHE A 153 -16.97 -2.32 -4.16
N SER A 154 -17.95 -3.09 -3.67
CA SER A 154 -18.72 -2.78 -2.45
C SER A 154 -18.21 -3.54 -1.21
N GLU A 155 -17.42 -4.60 -1.41
CA GLU A 155 -16.66 -5.27 -0.35
C GLU A 155 -15.42 -4.47 0.02
N ASP A 156 -14.69 -4.05 -1.02
CA ASP A 156 -13.45 -3.28 -0.97
C ASP A 156 -13.44 -2.21 -2.09
N PRO A 157 -13.54 -0.92 -1.73
CA PRO A 157 -13.44 0.19 -2.69
C PRO A 157 -12.04 0.38 -3.27
N LEU A 158 -10.96 -0.11 -2.63
CA LEU A 158 -9.57 0.09 -3.08
C LEU A 158 -9.33 -0.53 -4.46
N ARG A 159 -10.01 -1.65 -4.76
CA ARG A 159 -10.07 -2.28 -6.09
C ARG A 159 -10.42 -1.33 -7.23
N LEU A 160 -11.12 -0.22 -6.96
CA LEU A 160 -11.38 0.83 -7.96
C LEU A 160 -10.09 1.54 -8.40
N LEU A 161 -9.14 1.75 -7.48
CA LEU A 161 -7.82 2.30 -7.76
C LEU A 161 -6.90 1.23 -8.35
N VAL A 162 -6.92 -0.01 -7.84
CA VAL A 162 -6.13 -1.13 -8.42
C VAL A 162 -6.46 -1.33 -9.91
N ALA A 163 -7.73 -1.26 -10.31
CA ALA A 163 -8.11 -1.31 -11.74
C ALA A 163 -7.47 -0.18 -12.58
N ILE A 164 -7.30 1.01 -12.01
CA ILE A 164 -6.62 2.15 -12.65
C ILE A 164 -5.10 1.96 -12.62
N ARG A 165 -4.53 1.38 -11.55
CA ARG A 165 -3.12 1.01 -11.43
C ARG A 165 -2.71 0.05 -12.53
N MET A 166 -3.47 -1.01 -12.76
CA MET A 166 -3.23 -1.95 -13.86
C MET A 166 -3.25 -1.28 -15.24
N VAL A 167 -4.11 -0.26 -15.44
CA VAL A 167 -4.09 0.54 -16.66
C VAL A 167 -2.83 1.42 -16.73
N SER A 168 -2.37 1.98 -15.61
CA SER A 168 -1.21 2.87 -15.57
C SER A 168 0.12 2.14 -15.72
N GLU A 169 0.28 0.97 -15.08
CA GLU A 169 1.51 0.17 -15.15
C GLU A 169 1.56 -0.65 -16.44
N LEU A 170 0.50 -1.42 -16.74
CA LEU A 170 0.52 -2.44 -17.80
C LEU A 170 -0.09 -1.94 -19.14
N GLY A 171 -0.70 -0.75 -19.14
CA GLY A 171 -1.33 -0.18 -20.33
C GLY A 171 -2.61 -0.91 -20.76
N PHE A 172 -3.24 -1.68 -19.88
CA PHE A 172 -4.45 -2.46 -20.18
C PHE A 172 -5.68 -1.57 -20.46
N ARG A 173 -6.79 -2.15 -20.90
CA ARG A 173 -8.12 -1.51 -21.04
C ARG A 173 -9.11 -2.15 -20.08
N ILE A 174 -10.05 -1.39 -19.54
CA ILE A 174 -11.04 -1.92 -18.60
C ILE A 174 -12.25 -2.49 -19.35
N GLU A 175 -12.68 -3.69 -18.96
CA GLU A 175 -13.83 -4.40 -19.52
C GLU A 175 -15.16 -3.65 -19.28
N LYS A 176 -16.11 -3.72 -20.22
CA LYS A 176 -17.28 -2.83 -20.28
C LYS A 176 -18.21 -2.97 -19.06
N ARG A 177 -18.37 -4.16 -18.49
CA ARG A 177 -19.17 -4.37 -17.26
C ARG A 177 -18.43 -3.83 -16.04
N THR A 178 -17.14 -4.14 -15.93
CA THR A 178 -16.22 -3.65 -14.90
C THR A 178 -16.19 -2.12 -14.86
N PHE A 179 -15.96 -1.45 -15.99
CA PHE A 179 -15.97 0.01 -16.11
C PHE A 179 -17.31 0.66 -15.70
N LYS A 180 -18.45 0.09 -16.13
CA LYS A 180 -19.77 0.58 -15.72
C LYS A 180 -19.97 0.50 -14.19
N ALA A 181 -19.50 -0.58 -13.57
CA ALA A 181 -19.55 -0.73 -12.12
C ALA A 181 -18.61 0.26 -11.41
N MET A 182 -17.38 0.48 -11.90
CA MET A 182 -16.46 1.47 -11.34
C MET A 182 -17.09 2.87 -11.31
N ARG A 183 -17.68 3.32 -12.43
CA ARG A 183 -18.35 4.63 -12.48
C ARG A 183 -19.49 4.73 -11.47
N ALA A 184 -20.30 3.68 -11.35
CA ALA A 184 -21.43 3.64 -10.41
C ALA A 184 -21.00 3.57 -8.93
N LYS A 185 -19.86 2.94 -8.63
CA LYS A 185 -19.34 2.72 -7.27
C LYS A 185 -18.25 3.70 -6.83
N SER A 186 -17.78 4.58 -7.72
CA SER A 186 -16.74 5.60 -7.47
C SER A 186 -16.91 6.39 -6.16
N ARG A 187 -18.14 6.69 -5.73
CA ARG A 187 -18.43 7.36 -4.45
C ARG A 187 -17.90 6.62 -3.21
N LEU A 188 -17.70 5.30 -3.28
CA LEU A 188 -17.21 4.49 -2.16
C LEU A 188 -15.75 4.79 -1.78
N LEU A 189 -14.97 5.44 -2.67
CA LEU A 189 -13.62 5.90 -2.36
C LEU A 189 -13.57 6.94 -1.23
N LEU A 190 -14.69 7.62 -0.94
CA LEU A 190 -14.81 8.54 0.20
C LEU A 190 -14.84 7.81 1.56
N LYS A 191 -14.80 6.48 1.57
CA LYS A 191 -14.75 5.63 2.76
C LYS A 191 -13.39 4.91 2.93
N LEU A 192 -12.38 5.31 2.15
CA LEU A 192 -11.03 4.76 2.28
C LEU A 192 -10.18 5.68 3.15
N GLU A 193 -9.35 5.07 3.98
CA GLU A 193 -8.27 5.75 4.69
C GLU A 193 -7.29 6.37 3.69
N ILE A 194 -6.80 7.58 4.03
CA ILE A 194 -5.88 8.35 3.18
C ILE A 194 -4.61 7.54 2.84
N PRO A 195 -3.92 6.87 3.79
CA PRO A 195 -2.70 6.11 3.47
C PRO A 195 -2.91 5.00 2.42
N ALA A 196 -4.04 4.28 2.48
CA ALA A 196 -4.37 3.23 1.51
C ALA A 196 -4.63 3.82 0.11
N LEU A 197 -5.33 4.95 0.04
CA LEU A 197 -5.54 5.70 -1.20
C LEU A 197 -4.21 6.20 -1.78
N VAL A 198 -3.33 6.75 -0.94
CA VAL A 198 -2.02 7.30 -1.31
C VAL A 198 -1.09 6.22 -1.85
N LYS A 199 -0.98 5.05 -1.19
CA LYS A 199 -0.18 3.90 -1.65
C LYS A 199 -0.53 3.49 -3.08
N GLU A 200 -1.82 3.31 -3.38
CA GLU A 200 -2.28 2.96 -4.73
C GLU A 200 -2.12 4.13 -5.72
N PHE A 201 -2.37 5.36 -5.29
CA PHE A 201 -2.31 6.53 -6.17
C PHE A 201 -0.86 6.91 -6.53
N ARG A 202 0.13 6.65 -5.66
CA ARG A 202 1.57 6.75 -5.96
C ARG A 202 1.92 5.88 -7.17
N ARG A 203 1.51 4.60 -7.16
CA ARG A 203 1.72 3.65 -8.26
C ARG A 203 0.97 4.04 -9.54
N ILE A 204 -0.25 4.60 -9.42
CA ILE A 204 -0.97 5.16 -10.57
C ILE A 204 -0.18 6.32 -11.20
N LEU A 205 0.30 7.27 -10.39
CA LEU A 205 1.00 8.47 -10.86
C LEU A 205 2.33 8.15 -11.56
N HIS A 206 3.08 7.18 -11.04
CA HIS A 206 4.36 6.73 -11.57
C HIS A 206 4.25 5.74 -12.75
N GLY A 207 3.04 5.27 -13.08
CA GLY A 207 2.84 4.29 -14.15
C GLY A 207 3.15 4.82 -15.56
N LYS A 208 3.87 4.02 -16.36
CA LYS A 208 4.27 4.30 -17.76
C LYS A 208 3.13 4.78 -18.67
N HIS A 209 1.90 4.38 -18.36
CA HIS A 209 0.68 4.69 -19.10
C HIS A 209 -0.27 5.63 -18.33
N PHE A 210 0.24 6.48 -17.43
CA PHE A 210 -0.55 7.43 -16.63
C PHE A 210 -1.53 8.28 -17.46
N LYS A 211 -1.15 8.74 -18.66
CA LYS A 211 -2.07 9.42 -19.59
C LYS A 211 -3.37 8.63 -19.86
N LYS A 212 -3.26 7.31 -20.01
CA LYS A 212 -4.38 6.41 -20.24
C LYS A 212 -5.19 6.20 -18.95
N ALA A 213 -4.51 5.99 -17.82
CA ALA A 213 -5.12 5.88 -16.50
C ALA A 213 -5.94 7.13 -16.14
N LEU A 214 -5.42 8.31 -16.45
CA LEU A 214 -6.07 9.62 -16.26
C LEU A 214 -7.38 9.76 -17.05
N GLY A 215 -7.43 9.23 -18.28
CA GLY A 215 -8.67 9.13 -19.05
C GLY A 215 -9.73 8.30 -18.34
N TYR A 216 -9.35 7.17 -17.73
CA TYR A 216 -10.26 6.37 -16.91
C TYR A 216 -10.63 7.04 -15.58
N LEU A 217 -9.70 7.71 -14.88
CA LEU A 217 -9.99 8.51 -13.68
C LEU A 217 -11.07 9.55 -13.95
N TYR A 218 -10.97 10.26 -15.07
CA TYR A 218 -11.98 11.23 -15.51
C TYR A 218 -13.32 10.57 -15.87
N ALA A 219 -13.30 9.55 -16.74
CA ALA A 219 -14.51 8.92 -17.28
C ALA A 219 -15.33 8.16 -16.22
N THR A 220 -14.66 7.60 -15.20
CA THR A 220 -15.29 6.96 -14.04
C THR A 220 -15.76 7.94 -12.96
N LYS A 221 -15.38 9.23 -13.06
CA LYS A 221 -15.53 10.27 -12.03
C LYS A 221 -14.75 10.00 -10.72
N ILE A 222 -13.78 9.08 -10.71
CA ILE A 222 -12.90 8.80 -9.56
C ILE A 222 -12.09 10.04 -9.16
N TYR A 223 -11.64 10.85 -10.12
CA TYR A 223 -10.90 12.10 -9.83
C TYR A 223 -11.62 13.05 -8.86
N LYS A 224 -12.97 13.02 -8.81
CA LYS A 224 -13.78 13.82 -7.86
C LYS A 224 -13.74 13.31 -6.42
N ARG A 225 -13.03 12.21 -6.16
CA ARG A 225 -12.97 11.47 -4.89
C ARG A 225 -11.55 11.43 -4.31
N ILE A 226 -10.63 12.15 -4.96
CA ILE A 226 -9.29 12.46 -4.48
C ILE A 226 -9.30 13.99 -4.27
N PRO A 227 -9.83 14.50 -3.14
CA PRO A 227 -10.35 15.87 -3.06
C PRO A 227 -9.31 16.93 -3.41
N PHE A 228 -8.10 16.78 -2.89
CA PHE A 228 -7.00 17.72 -3.10
C PHE A 228 -6.54 17.79 -4.57
N PHE A 229 -6.52 16.66 -5.28
CA PHE A 229 -6.07 16.57 -6.68
C PHE A 229 -7.20 16.73 -7.71
N ALA A 230 -8.46 16.89 -7.29
CA ALA A 230 -9.62 16.80 -8.17
C ALA A 230 -9.64 17.87 -9.29
N LYS A 231 -9.19 19.09 -9.00
CA LYS A 231 -9.11 20.19 -9.97
C LYS A 231 -8.01 19.95 -11.00
N ASP A 232 -6.87 19.44 -10.53
CA ASP A 232 -5.64 19.30 -11.29
C ASP A 232 -5.66 18.08 -12.20
N LEU A 233 -6.19 16.96 -11.70
CA LEU A 233 -6.48 15.78 -12.51
C LEU A 233 -7.52 16.09 -13.60
N ARG A 234 -8.51 16.96 -13.32
CA ARG A 234 -9.44 17.43 -14.35
C ARG A 234 -8.69 18.19 -15.45
N ILE A 235 -7.91 19.21 -15.09
CA ILE A 235 -7.14 20.03 -16.03
C ILE A 235 -6.19 19.17 -16.86
N LEU A 236 -5.48 18.23 -16.22
CA LEU A 236 -4.53 17.34 -16.90
C LEU A 236 -5.24 16.32 -17.81
N SER A 237 -6.46 15.88 -17.47
CA SER A 237 -7.26 14.99 -18.33
C SER A 237 -7.77 15.70 -19.59
N GLU A 238 -8.08 17.00 -19.49
CA GLU A 238 -8.55 17.84 -20.60
C GLU A 238 -7.39 18.36 -21.46
N ARG A 239 -6.22 18.62 -20.86
CA ARG A 239 -5.02 19.17 -21.51
C ARG A 239 -3.76 18.48 -20.99
N TYR A 240 -3.58 17.22 -21.37
CA TYR A 240 -2.44 16.43 -20.93
C TYR A 240 -1.11 17.05 -21.36
N ARG A 241 -0.22 17.23 -20.39
CA ARG A 241 1.19 17.60 -20.59
C ARG A 241 2.03 16.54 -19.88
N PRO A 242 2.98 15.88 -20.56
CA PRO A 242 3.92 15.01 -19.87
C PRO A 242 4.79 15.86 -18.93
N MET A 243 4.93 15.42 -17.70
CA MET A 243 5.79 16.01 -16.66
C MET A 243 6.15 14.90 -15.66
N GLU A 244 7.23 15.08 -14.92
CA GLU A 244 7.60 14.17 -13.83
C GLU A 244 6.52 14.16 -12.73
N PRO A 245 6.28 13.01 -12.07
CA PRO A 245 5.37 12.89 -10.93
C PRO A 245 5.56 14.00 -9.88
N ASP A 246 6.78 14.22 -9.41
CA ASP A 246 7.06 15.19 -8.35
C ASP A 246 6.88 16.64 -8.84
N THR A 247 7.14 16.90 -10.13
CA THR A 247 6.80 18.20 -10.75
C THR A 247 5.29 18.42 -10.82
N PHE A 248 4.49 17.37 -11.05
CA PHE A 248 3.03 17.44 -10.97
C PHE A 248 2.57 17.69 -9.52
N LEU A 249 3.09 16.96 -8.54
CA LEU A 249 2.76 17.14 -7.12
C LEU A 249 3.07 18.57 -6.66
N ALA A 250 4.28 19.05 -6.95
CA ALA A 250 4.70 20.41 -6.63
C ALA A 250 3.81 21.47 -7.29
N LEU A 251 3.43 21.27 -8.55
CA LEU A 251 2.48 22.15 -9.24
C LEU A 251 1.11 22.21 -8.55
N VAL A 252 0.64 21.12 -7.94
CA VAL A 252 -0.61 21.09 -7.16
C VAL A 252 -0.44 21.77 -5.81
N PHE A 253 0.62 21.49 -5.06
CA PHE A 253 0.90 22.15 -3.78
C PHE A 253 1.06 23.68 -3.93
N VAL A 254 1.91 24.14 -4.86
CA VAL A 254 2.15 25.58 -5.12
C VAL A 254 0.91 26.31 -5.69
N ARG A 255 -0.01 25.57 -6.34
CA ARG A 255 -1.31 26.10 -6.79
C ARG A 255 -2.30 26.27 -5.64
N ASN A 256 -2.29 25.36 -4.66
CA ASN A 256 -3.12 25.44 -3.47
C ASN A 256 -2.51 26.31 -2.36
N GLY A 257 -1.25 26.77 -2.53
CA GLY A 257 -0.59 27.73 -1.66
C GLY A 257 0.05 27.12 -0.41
N ARG A 258 0.06 25.79 -0.27
CA ARG A 258 0.62 25.08 0.88
C ARG A 258 1.16 23.70 0.50
N TYR A 259 2.19 23.26 1.22
CA TYR A 259 2.62 21.86 1.27
C TYR A 259 1.64 21.04 2.13
N LEU A 260 1.52 19.73 1.89
CA LEU A 260 0.68 18.82 2.70
C LEU A 260 1.41 17.49 2.93
N HIS A 261 1.81 17.26 4.18
CA HIS A 261 2.50 16.03 4.60
C HIS A 261 1.69 14.75 4.33
N GLU A 262 0.35 14.77 4.50
CA GLU A 262 -0.55 13.65 4.15
C GLU A 262 -0.39 13.11 2.73
N TRP A 263 0.16 13.90 1.81
CA TRP A 263 0.27 13.60 0.39
C TRP A 263 1.73 13.54 -0.11
N GLU A 264 2.72 13.70 0.76
CA GLU A 264 4.14 13.64 0.40
C GLU A 264 4.58 12.21 0.04
N ASP A 265 3.90 11.19 0.59
CA ASP A 265 4.08 9.77 0.23
C ASP A 265 3.70 9.46 -1.23
N LEU A 266 3.14 10.43 -1.98
CA LEU A 266 3.02 10.31 -3.43
C LEU A 266 4.34 10.56 -4.17
N ALA A 267 5.32 11.22 -3.55
CA ALA A 267 6.56 11.67 -4.19
C ALA A 267 7.61 10.56 -4.31
N ALA A 268 8.40 10.56 -5.39
CA ALA A 268 9.58 9.69 -5.45
C ALA A 268 10.59 10.09 -4.36
N ASP A 269 10.89 11.38 -4.26
CA ASP A 269 11.76 11.99 -3.26
C ASP A 269 10.98 13.06 -2.46
N LYS A 270 10.85 12.85 -1.15
CA LYS A 270 10.09 13.73 -0.24
C LYS A 270 10.78 15.07 -0.01
N GLU A 271 12.09 15.04 0.25
CA GLU A 271 12.85 16.24 0.60
C GLU A 271 13.03 17.14 -0.63
N GLN A 272 13.34 16.57 -1.80
CA GLN A 272 13.35 17.36 -3.04
C GLN A 272 11.97 17.97 -3.35
N LEU A 273 10.87 17.26 -3.08
CA LEU A 273 9.53 17.81 -3.28
C LEU A 273 9.25 18.97 -2.30
N ARG A 274 9.62 18.82 -1.03
CA ARG A 274 9.49 19.86 0.01
C ARG A 274 10.25 21.12 -0.38
N LEU A 275 11.55 21.01 -0.64
CA LEU A 275 12.44 22.10 -1.06
C LEU A 275 11.92 22.79 -2.34
N LEU A 276 11.47 22.01 -3.32
CA LEU A 276 10.90 22.52 -4.58
C LEU A 276 9.62 23.35 -4.37
N VAL A 277 8.74 22.91 -3.48
CA VAL A 277 7.47 23.59 -3.17
C VAL A 277 7.73 24.86 -2.37
N GLU A 278 8.61 24.78 -1.39
CA GLU A 278 9.03 25.90 -0.55
C GLU A 278 9.63 27.03 -1.40
N LEU A 279 10.64 26.75 -2.22
CA LEU A 279 11.27 27.72 -3.13
C LEU A 279 10.27 28.31 -4.14
N ALA A 280 9.32 27.50 -4.62
CA ALA A 280 8.30 27.95 -5.55
C ALA A 280 7.22 28.82 -4.88
N LEU A 281 6.96 28.64 -3.59
CA LEU A 281 6.06 29.50 -2.80
C LEU A 281 6.74 30.79 -2.36
N SER A 282 7.98 30.73 -1.88
CA SER A 282 8.74 31.88 -1.38
C SER A 282 9.18 32.84 -2.51
N VAL A 283 9.56 32.31 -3.68
CA VAL A 283 10.04 33.12 -4.82
C VAL A 283 9.12 32.98 -6.06
N PRO A 284 7.86 33.45 -5.99
CA PRO A 284 6.86 33.25 -7.06
C PRO A 284 7.24 33.94 -8.39
N LYS A 285 8.11 34.96 -8.34
CA LYS A 285 8.61 35.71 -9.52
C LYS A 285 9.81 35.03 -10.21
N GLY A 286 10.41 34.00 -9.61
CA GLY A 286 11.64 33.36 -10.11
C GLY A 286 12.84 34.31 -10.20
N LYS A 287 13.05 35.15 -9.18
CA LYS A 287 14.26 35.97 -8.98
C LYS A 287 15.00 35.37 -7.78
N TYR A 288 15.91 34.44 -8.03
CA TYR A 288 16.68 33.80 -6.96
C TYR A 288 17.86 34.68 -6.55
N THR A 289 18.21 34.69 -5.26
CA THR A 289 19.47 35.25 -4.76
C THR A 289 20.62 34.26 -5.03
N LYS A 290 21.87 34.66 -4.79
CA LYS A 290 23.00 33.74 -4.92
C LYS A 290 22.90 32.57 -3.92
N ASN A 291 22.61 32.86 -2.65
CA ASN A 291 22.41 31.86 -1.60
C ASN A 291 21.33 30.86 -2.01
N GLN A 292 20.14 31.33 -2.43
CA GLN A 292 19.06 30.45 -2.92
C GLN A 292 19.44 29.58 -4.14
N LEU A 293 20.42 29.98 -4.95
CA LEU A 293 20.93 29.15 -6.05
C LEU A 293 21.89 28.07 -5.56
N PHE A 294 22.61 28.31 -4.47
CA PHE A 294 23.46 27.34 -3.79
C PHE A 294 22.61 26.38 -2.95
N ASP A 295 21.87 26.89 -1.96
CA ASP A 295 21.10 26.14 -0.95
C ASP A 295 20.16 25.09 -1.57
N TYR A 296 19.44 25.46 -2.64
CA TYR A 296 18.50 24.57 -3.34
C TYR A 296 19.10 23.90 -4.58
N GLY A 297 20.26 24.36 -5.06
CA GLY A 297 20.90 23.85 -6.28
C GLY A 297 20.16 24.12 -7.59
N LEU A 298 20.90 23.94 -8.70
CA LEU A 298 20.47 24.32 -10.05
C LEU A 298 19.14 23.71 -10.52
N GLU A 299 18.92 22.41 -10.29
CA GLU A 299 17.75 21.71 -10.83
C GLU A 299 16.46 22.05 -10.07
N ILE A 300 16.52 22.23 -8.75
CA ILE A 300 15.35 22.68 -7.97
C ILE A 300 14.97 24.10 -8.38
N CYS A 301 15.93 25.03 -8.52
CA CYS A 301 15.66 26.39 -9.01
C CYS A 301 15.05 26.41 -10.43
N LYS A 302 15.52 25.54 -11.34
CA LYS A 302 14.92 25.37 -12.68
C LYS A 302 13.48 24.85 -12.59
N LYS A 303 13.23 23.80 -11.79
CA LYS A 303 11.90 23.20 -11.60
C LYS A 303 10.93 24.19 -10.93
N ALA A 304 11.36 24.92 -9.91
CA ALA A 304 10.58 25.96 -9.24
C ALA A 304 10.18 27.10 -10.20
N ASN A 305 11.11 27.58 -11.03
CA ASN A 305 10.79 28.54 -12.08
C ASN A 305 9.81 27.97 -13.10
N HIS A 306 9.97 26.70 -13.50
CA HIS A 306 9.06 26.05 -14.43
C HIS A 306 7.62 25.99 -13.90
N ILE A 307 7.43 25.56 -12.64
CA ILE A 307 6.13 25.52 -11.95
C ILE A 307 5.50 26.92 -11.91
N ASN A 308 6.27 27.93 -11.48
CA ASN A 308 5.75 29.30 -11.43
C ASN A 308 5.44 29.89 -12.83
N CYS A 309 6.11 29.44 -13.89
CA CYS A 309 5.72 29.74 -15.27
C CYS A 309 4.40 29.05 -15.66
N MET A 310 4.22 27.77 -15.30
CA MET A 310 2.96 27.05 -15.55
C MET A 310 1.77 27.67 -14.81
N LEU A 311 2.02 28.27 -13.65
CA LEU A 311 1.04 29.04 -12.86
C LEU A 311 0.88 30.51 -13.30
N LYS A 312 1.59 30.94 -14.35
CA LYS A 312 1.64 32.34 -14.84
C LYS A 312 2.13 33.37 -13.79
N LYS A 313 2.80 32.93 -12.72
CA LYS A 313 3.42 33.79 -11.68
C LYS A 313 4.80 34.34 -12.13
N ALA A 314 5.52 33.59 -12.97
CA ALA A 314 6.87 33.95 -13.45
C ALA A 314 6.99 33.91 -14.99
N ARG A 315 8.06 34.54 -15.50
CA ARG A 315 8.57 34.34 -16.87
C ARG A 315 9.62 33.22 -16.87
N LYS A 316 9.76 32.51 -18.00
CA LYS A 316 10.77 31.45 -18.17
C LYS A 316 12.18 32.06 -18.09
N ARG A 317 12.97 31.61 -17.12
CA ARG A 317 14.29 32.17 -16.79
C ARG A 317 15.41 31.14 -16.80
N THR A 318 15.14 29.92 -17.25
CA THR A 318 16.08 28.77 -17.26
C THR A 318 17.52 29.15 -17.65
N ARG A 319 17.74 29.83 -18.78
CA ARG A 319 19.08 30.26 -19.22
C ARG A 319 19.76 31.24 -18.26
N LYS A 320 19.00 32.16 -17.68
CA LYS A 320 19.51 33.15 -16.72
C LYS A 320 19.89 32.49 -15.40
N ILE A 321 19.03 31.60 -14.88
CA ILE A 321 19.29 30.78 -13.67
C ILE A 321 20.57 29.96 -13.85
N THR A 322 20.73 29.27 -14.99
CA THR A 322 21.96 28.50 -15.27
C THR A 322 23.20 29.39 -15.37
N LYS A 323 23.10 30.60 -15.93
CA LYS A 323 24.24 31.54 -15.94
C LYS A 323 24.58 32.04 -14.53
N GLU A 324 23.59 32.38 -13.72
CA GLU A 324 23.81 32.88 -12.35
C GLU A 324 24.40 31.77 -11.45
N TYR A 325 23.93 30.52 -11.56
CA TYR A 325 24.49 29.38 -10.84
C TYR A 325 25.91 29.02 -11.28
N ASN A 326 26.20 29.02 -12.60
CA ASN A 326 27.55 28.73 -13.09
C ASN A 326 28.59 29.80 -12.70
N ASN A 327 28.14 30.99 -12.32
CA ASN A 327 28.95 32.12 -11.86
C ASN A 327 29.06 32.19 -10.32
N LEU A 328 28.57 31.20 -9.57
CA LEU A 328 28.80 31.12 -8.13
C LEU A 328 30.29 30.83 -7.84
N PRO A 329 30.90 31.45 -6.82
CA PRO A 329 32.29 31.17 -6.41
C PRO A 329 32.52 29.72 -6.00
N ILE A 330 31.54 29.15 -5.29
CA ILE A 330 31.47 27.74 -4.86
C ILE A 330 30.09 27.15 -5.20
N LYS A 331 30.01 25.84 -5.38
CA LYS A 331 28.78 25.08 -5.74
C LYS A 331 28.46 23.94 -4.78
N ASP A 332 29.44 23.52 -4.00
CA ASP A 332 29.35 22.55 -2.92
C ASP A 332 30.09 23.14 -1.71
N VAL A 333 29.62 22.85 -0.50
CA VAL A 333 30.28 23.26 0.75
C VAL A 333 31.71 22.72 0.83
N ARG A 334 31.99 21.58 0.20
CA ARG A 334 33.32 20.97 0.09
C ARG A 334 34.31 21.74 -0.79
N GLU A 335 33.85 22.76 -1.52
CA GLU A 335 34.71 23.68 -2.27
C GLU A 335 35.20 24.85 -1.39
N LEU A 336 34.76 24.98 -0.13
CA LEU A 336 35.36 25.90 0.84
C LEU A 336 36.81 25.50 1.14
N ALA A 337 37.68 26.51 1.23
CA ALA A 337 39.10 26.28 1.53
C ALA A 337 39.34 25.83 3.00
N LEU A 338 38.41 26.13 3.91
CA LEU A 338 38.42 25.70 5.31
C LEU A 338 37.38 24.59 5.51
N ALA A 339 37.80 23.43 6.03
CA ALA A 339 36.92 22.29 6.29
C ALA A 339 36.31 22.35 7.70
N ALA A 340 35.15 21.68 7.87
CA ALA A 340 34.52 21.53 9.20
C ALA A 340 35.44 20.85 10.24
N ALA A 341 36.37 19.99 9.79
CA ALA A 341 37.37 19.38 10.65
C ALA A 341 38.40 20.40 11.19
N ASP A 342 38.74 21.41 10.40
CA ASP A 342 39.66 22.48 10.82
C ASP A 342 38.98 23.38 11.86
N ILE A 343 37.69 23.66 11.68
CA ILE A 343 36.85 24.39 12.65
C ILE A 343 36.77 23.64 13.99
N LEU A 344 36.63 22.31 13.97
CA LEU A 344 36.68 21.48 15.19
C LEU A 344 38.05 21.53 15.87
N GLN A 345 39.15 21.54 15.12
CA GLN A 345 40.49 21.71 15.71
C GLN A 345 40.65 23.08 16.39
N LEU A 346 40.09 24.15 15.81
CA LEU A 346 40.12 25.49 16.40
C LEU A 346 39.38 25.58 17.75
N THR A 347 38.40 24.71 18.02
CA THR A 347 37.63 24.68 19.28
C THR A 347 38.05 23.57 20.25
N GLY A 348 39.16 22.89 19.98
CA GLY A 348 39.64 21.78 20.82
C GLY A 348 38.77 20.52 20.73
N ASN A 349 38.26 20.22 19.53
CA ASN A 349 37.40 19.07 19.22
C ASN A 349 36.07 19.02 19.99
N ARG A 350 35.53 20.17 20.40
CA ARG A 350 34.21 20.27 21.04
C ARG A 350 33.10 20.23 20.00
N GLU A 351 32.43 19.11 19.82
CA GLU A 351 31.31 19.01 18.89
C GLU A 351 30.11 19.89 19.30
N GLY A 352 29.37 20.43 18.32
CA GLY A 352 28.15 21.21 18.55
C GLY A 352 27.59 21.90 17.30
N ASP A 353 26.31 22.29 17.36
CA ASP A 353 25.55 22.85 16.24
C ASP A 353 26.18 24.10 15.60
N TYR A 354 27.00 24.83 16.35
CA TYR A 354 27.71 26.02 15.90
C TYR A 354 28.67 25.74 14.72
N VAL A 355 29.20 24.51 14.58
CA VAL A 355 30.08 24.15 13.46
C VAL A 355 29.31 24.19 12.14
N GLN A 356 28.10 23.62 12.13
CA GLN A 356 27.21 23.65 10.96
C GLN A 356 26.81 25.09 10.63
N GLN A 357 26.41 25.87 11.64
CA GLN A 357 26.02 27.28 11.47
C GLN A 357 27.16 28.14 10.89
N LEU A 358 28.39 27.96 11.38
CA LEU A 358 29.57 28.67 10.88
C LEU A 358 29.94 28.25 9.45
N VAL A 359 29.87 26.95 9.13
CA VAL A 359 30.11 26.46 7.76
C VAL A 359 29.08 27.03 6.78
N ASP A 360 27.80 27.08 7.17
CA ASP A 360 26.73 27.63 6.35
C ASP A 360 26.88 29.16 6.17
N ASP A 361 27.28 29.91 7.23
CA ASP A 361 27.57 31.35 7.12
C ASP A 361 28.80 31.62 6.25
N LEU A 362 29.93 30.92 6.47
CA LEU A 362 31.13 31.04 5.63
C LEU A 362 30.82 30.79 4.15
N ALA A 363 30.03 29.74 3.84
CA ALA A 363 29.56 29.50 2.49
C ALA A 363 28.78 30.72 1.96
N HIS A 364 27.83 31.25 2.74
CA HIS A 364 27.01 32.41 2.36
C HIS A 364 27.83 33.70 2.18
N GLN A 365 28.88 33.94 2.98
CA GLN A 365 29.80 35.07 2.81
C GLN A 365 30.61 34.93 1.50
N VAL A 366 31.24 33.76 1.30
CA VAL A 366 32.01 33.44 0.08
C VAL A 366 31.13 33.58 -1.17
N ILE A 367 29.92 33.03 -1.15
CA ILE A 367 28.95 33.12 -2.24
C ILE A 367 28.61 34.58 -2.56
N ASN A 368 28.43 35.43 -1.56
CA ASN A 368 28.11 36.83 -1.77
C ASN A 368 29.29 37.68 -2.26
N ASN A 369 30.51 37.14 -2.22
CA ASN A 369 31.78 37.83 -2.45
C ASN A 369 32.09 38.87 -1.36
N THR A 370 31.64 38.63 -0.12
CA THR A 370 32.03 39.45 1.06
C THR A 370 33.34 38.97 1.69
N LEU A 371 33.65 37.67 1.54
CA LEU A 371 34.87 37.02 2.02
C LEU A 371 35.49 36.20 0.87
N PRO A 372 36.82 36.22 0.66
CA PRO A 372 37.46 35.36 -0.33
C PRO A 372 37.48 33.89 0.15
N ASN A 373 37.52 32.94 -0.78
CA ASN A 373 37.60 31.52 -0.46
C ASN A 373 39.06 31.09 -0.23
N GLU A 374 39.71 31.69 0.76
CA GLU A 374 41.13 31.50 1.09
C GLU A 374 41.27 31.08 2.56
N TYR A 375 42.11 30.09 2.85
CA TYR A 375 42.13 29.42 4.16
C TYR A 375 42.34 30.37 5.34
N GLU A 376 43.28 31.32 5.22
CA GLU A 376 43.62 32.27 6.30
C GLU A 376 42.46 33.23 6.60
N GLU A 377 41.85 33.82 5.57
CA GLU A 377 40.70 34.72 5.67
C GLU A 377 39.46 34.02 6.26
N LEU A 378 39.19 32.77 5.86
CA LEU A 378 38.11 31.96 6.44
C LEU A 378 38.39 31.59 7.91
N ARG A 379 39.65 31.30 8.26
CA ARG A 379 40.08 30.96 9.62
C ARG A 379 39.97 32.17 10.55
N ASP A 380 40.41 33.34 10.12
CA ASP A 380 40.39 34.55 10.95
C ASP A 380 38.94 35.00 11.20
N TYR A 381 38.07 34.93 10.18
CA TYR A 381 36.62 35.13 10.36
C TYR A 381 36.02 34.12 11.36
N SER A 382 36.39 32.84 11.24
CA SER A 382 35.95 31.78 12.16
C SER A 382 36.37 32.05 13.60
N LEU A 383 37.61 32.51 13.83
CA LEU A 383 38.10 32.86 15.16
C LEU A 383 37.32 34.02 15.78
N VAL A 384 36.94 35.03 15.00
CA VAL A 384 36.09 36.14 15.47
C VAL A 384 34.70 35.62 15.84
N PHE A 385 34.04 34.88 14.94
CA PHE A 385 32.71 34.31 15.18
C PHE A 385 32.66 33.43 16.45
N LEU A 386 33.66 32.57 16.64
CA LEU A 386 33.74 31.67 17.80
C LEU A 386 33.98 32.40 19.13
N ARG A 387 34.66 33.57 19.11
CA ARG A 387 34.81 34.44 20.30
C ARG A 387 33.52 35.20 20.61
N ASP A 388 32.84 35.72 19.58
CA ASP A 388 31.56 36.42 19.75
C ASP A 388 30.44 35.49 20.22
N ALA A 389 30.46 34.22 19.79
CA ALA A 389 29.60 33.15 20.30
C ALA A 389 29.97 32.68 21.72
N GLY A 390 31.08 33.15 22.30
CA GLY A 390 31.55 32.76 23.65
C GLY A 390 32.10 31.33 23.74
N ILE A 391 32.41 30.69 22.60
CA ILE A 391 32.92 29.31 22.52
C ILE A 391 34.43 29.29 22.76
N LEU A 392 35.13 30.28 22.23
CA LEU A 392 36.53 30.57 22.55
C LEU A 392 36.61 31.67 23.61
N PRO A 393 37.60 31.61 24.53
CA PRO A 393 37.85 32.69 25.46
C PRO A 393 38.17 33.97 24.69
N LYS A 394 37.72 35.11 25.22
CA LYS A 394 38.17 36.41 24.72
C LYS A 394 39.66 36.53 25.02
N ILE A 395 40.42 36.87 23.99
CA ILE A 395 41.81 37.30 24.18
C ILE A 395 41.71 38.76 24.65
N ASP A 396 42.05 39.00 25.91
CA ASP A 396 42.45 40.34 26.33
C ASP A 396 43.77 40.66 25.61
N ASP A 397 43.89 41.84 24.99
CA ASP A 397 44.99 42.23 24.10
C ASP A 397 46.33 42.48 24.85
N GLU A 398 46.85 41.48 25.58
CA GLU A 398 48.14 41.58 26.28
C GLU A 398 48.75 40.21 26.65
N ALA A 399 49.03 39.31 25.68
CA ALA A 399 50.07 38.28 25.82
C ALA A 399 50.54 37.70 24.49
N VAL A 400 51.85 37.81 24.23
CA VAL A 400 52.60 37.01 23.26
C VAL A 400 53.22 35.80 23.98
N ASP A 401 53.49 34.73 23.23
CA ASP A 401 54.30 33.53 23.56
C ASP A 401 53.67 32.31 24.25
N ARG A 402 54.15 31.14 23.75
CA ARG A 402 54.13 29.74 24.28
C ARG A 402 52.82 28.96 24.19
N GLU A 403 52.80 27.85 23.44
CA GLU A 403 53.46 26.53 23.65
C GLU A 403 52.73 25.65 24.68
N ASP A 404 52.36 24.45 24.22
CA ASP A 404 52.07 23.21 24.92
C ASP A 404 51.31 23.23 26.27
N PHE A 405 50.07 22.73 26.24
CA PHE A 405 49.56 21.87 27.31
C PHE A 405 48.56 20.82 26.78
N TYR A 406 49.06 19.60 26.58
CA TYR A 406 48.27 18.37 26.67
C TYR A 406 48.64 17.69 27.99
N GLN A 407 47.68 17.47 28.88
CA GLN A 407 47.69 16.30 29.79
C GLN A 407 46.31 16.07 30.43
N ASP A 408 46.01 14.79 30.66
CA ASP A 408 44.78 14.26 31.24
C ASP A 408 44.68 14.48 32.76
N GLU A 409 43.46 14.38 33.35
CA GLU A 409 43.13 13.38 34.38
C GLU A 409 41.66 13.49 34.92
N TYR A 410 40.86 12.45 34.64
CA TYR A 410 40.01 11.64 35.55
C TYR A 410 39.06 12.18 36.66
N ILE A 411 38.00 11.37 36.93
CA ILE A 411 37.25 11.15 38.21
C ILE A 411 36.23 12.27 38.63
N GLU A 412 35.01 12.03 39.16
CA GLU A 412 34.20 10.83 39.50
C GLU A 412 32.67 11.12 39.47
N GLU A 413 31.89 10.06 39.21
CA GLU A 413 30.57 9.60 39.71
C GLU A 413 29.58 10.48 40.54
N ASP A 414 28.31 10.52 40.04
CA ASP A 414 26.99 10.31 40.72
C ASP A 414 26.52 11.21 41.92
N PRO A 415 25.23 11.15 42.38
CA PRO A 415 24.18 10.14 42.14
C PRO A 415 22.76 10.61 41.74
N GLU A 416 21.94 9.61 41.38
CA GLU A 416 20.48 9.65 41.20
C GLU A 416 19.70 10.08 42.47
N TYR A 417 18.47 10.57 42.27
CA TYR A 417 17.39 10.41 43.26
C TYR A 417 16.02 10.25 42.60
N SER A 418 15.45 9.03 42.65
CA SER A 418 14.01 8.80 42.63
C SER A 418 13.40 9.36 43.92
N GLY A 419 12.20 9.95 43.99
CA GLY A 419 11.03 9.89 43.13
C GLY A 419 9.81 9.58 44.01
N GLU A 420 8.66 10.21 43.79
CA GLU A 420 7.34 9.73 44.27
C GLU A 420 6.19 10.54 43.66
N SER A 421 4.98 9.99 43.70
CA SER A 421 3.83 10.35 42.85
C SER A 421 2.59 10.76 43.66
N MET A 422 1.73 11.63 43.13
CA MET A 422 0.34 11.75 43.61
C MET A 422 -0.70 12.21 42.57
N GLU A 423 -1.89 11.62 42.72
CA GLU A 423 -3.17 11.83 42.01
C GLU A 423 -4.06 12.83 42.81
N ILE A 424 -5.14 13.47 42.31
CA ILE A 424 -5.86 13.54 41.01
C ILE A 424 -6.73 14.84 41.03
N GLU A 425 -7.15 15.42 39.90
CA GLU A 425 -8.53 15.97 39.72
C GLU A 425 -8.86 16.49 38.30
N GLU A 426 -10.15 16.45 37.96
CA GLU A 426 -10.74 16.69 36.63
C GLU A 426 -11.37 18.10 36.49
N GLU A 427 -11.46 18.63 35.26
CA GLU A 427 -12.71 19.17 34.67
C GLU A 427 -12.44 19.88 33.31
N PHE A 428 -13.06 19.43 32.21
CA PHE A 428 -13.48 20.35 31.14
C PHE A 428 -14.63 19.78 30.30
N VAL A 429 -15.66 20.59 30.07
CA VAL A 429 -16.93 20.21 29.42
C VAL A 429 -16.90 20.55 27.92
N PRO A 430 -17.27 19.64 27.00
CA PRO A 430 -17.48 19.96 25.59
C PRO A 430 -18.87 20.57 25.37
N THR A 431 -18.94 21.62 24.55
CA THR A 431 -20.20 22.29 24.18
C THR A 431 -20.75 21.75 22.85
N ASP A 432 -22.07 21.55 22.78
CA ASP A 432 -22.78 21.13 21.58
C ASP A 432 -22.94 22.29 20.58
N GLU A 433 -22.53 22.09 19.31
CA GLU A 433 -22.97 22.91 18.17
C GLU A 433 -23.83 22.09 17.19
N GLU A 434 -25.05 22.57 16.94
CA GLU A 434 -26.07 21.85 16.17
C GLU A 434 -25.80 21.81 14.66
N ILE A 435 -26.01 20.64 14.04
CA ILE A 435 -25.95 20.46 12.58
C ILE A 435 -27.39 20.50 12.00
N PRO A 436 -27.68 21.29 10.93
CA PRO A 436 -29.05 21.48 10.46
C PRO A 436 -29.74 20.22 9.91
N PHE A 437 -30.93 19.90 10.44
CA PHE A 437 -31.75 18.77 10.01
C PHE A 437 -32.40 18.98 8.62
N ALA A 438 -32.39 17.94 7.79
CA ALA A 438 -33.15 17.90 6.54
C ALA A 438 -34.65 17.66 6.80
N PRO A 439 -35.58 18.18 5.96
CA PRO A 439 -37.01 18.18 6.26
C PRO A 439 -37.61 16.77 6.38
N ALA A 440 -38.24 16.50 7.54
CA ALA A 440 -38.67 15.20 8.02
C ALA A 440 -39.54 14.38 7.03
N ASN A 441 -40.31 15.03 6.16
CA ASN A 441 -41.16 14.37 5.18
C ASN A 441 -40.36 13.55 4.14
N LYS A 442 -39.15 13.99 3.77
CA LYS A 442 -38.27 13.22 2.85
C LYS A 442 -37.59 12.04 3.54
N LEU A 443 -37.28 12.15 4.83
CA LEU A 443 -36.74 11.01 5.60
C LEU A 443 -37.75 9.88 5.66
N ARG A 444 -38.99 10.15 6.09
CA ARG A 444 -40.05 9.13 6.22
C ARG A 444 -40.37 8.43 4.90
N GLU A 445 -40.36 9.14 3.78
CA GLU A 445 -40.57 8.54 2.46
C GLU A 445 -39.39 7.65 2.01
N MET A 446 -38.16 8.02 2.40
CA MET A 446 -36.98 7.17 2.18
C MET A 446 -36.97 5.94 3.08
N GLU A 447 -37.30 6.09 4.37
CA GLU A 447 -37.39 4.99 5.35
C GLU A 447 -38.41 3.94 4.91
N ARG A 448 -39.60 4.36 4.47
CA ARG A 448 -40.65 3.44 3.98
C ARG A 448 -40.19 2.63 2.76
N LYS A 449 -39.51 3.27 1.80
CA LYS A 449 -38.92 2.60 0.63
C LYS A 449 -37.74 1.69 1.00
N LEU A 450 -37.00 2.04 2.05
CA LEU A 450 -35.92 1.20 2.60
C LEU A 450 -36.51 -0.08 3.21
N TYR A 451 -37.54 0.06 4.04
CA TYR A 451 -38.25 -1.06 4.68
C TYR A 451 -38.88 -2.03 3.65
N GLU A 452 -39.56 -1.51 2.62
CA GLU A 452 -40.11 -2.33 1.52
C GLU A 452 -39.00 -3.07 0.74
N HIS A 453 -37.86 -2.41 0.50
CA HIS A 453 -36.72 -3.02 -0.18
C HIS A 453 -36.02 -4.07 0.71
N GLU A 454 -35.95 -3.86 2.03
CA GLU A 454 -35.40 -4.85 2.97
C GLU A 454 -36.31 -6.07 3.09
N ARG A 455 -37.64 -5.90 3.12
CA ARG A 455 -38.59 -7.01 3.05
C ARG A 455 -38.44 -7.83 1.76
N MET A 456 -38.35 -7.18 0.60
CA MET A 456 -38.10 -7.87 -0.67
C MET A 456 -36.75 -8.59 -0.72
N LEU A 457 -35.71 -8.07 -0.04
CA LEU A 457 -34.43 -8.77 0.10
C LEU A 457 -34.59 -10.02 0.97
N GLN A 458 -35.25 -9.91 2.12
CA GLN A 458 -35.49 -11.05 3.02
C GLN A 458 -36.28 -12.18 2.34
N GLU A 459 -37.30 -11.86 1.55
CA GLU A 459 -38.08 -12.86 0.78
C GLU A 459 -37.20 -13.55 -0.29
N LYS A 460 -36.29 -12.82 -0.95
CA LYS A 460 -35.34 -13.40 -1.91
C LYS A 460 -34.25 -14.23 -1.23
N ASP A 461 -33.73 -13.79 -0.09
CA ASP A 461 -32.71 -14.51 0.69
C ASP A 461 -33.28 -15.79 1.32
N LYS A 462 -34.59 -15.87 1.59
CA LYS A 462 -35.28 -17.13 1.93
C LYS A 462 -35.33 -18.06 0.73
N LYS A 463 -35.77 -17.57 -0.44
CA LYS A 463 -35.91 -18.38 -1.66
C LYS A 463 -34.58 -18.89 -2.21
N ILE A 464 -33.49 -18.13 -2.02
CA ILE A 464 -32.12 -18.59 -2.36
C ILE A 464 -31.72 -19.76 -1.46
N ARG A 465 -31.90 -19.65 -0.14
CA ARG A 465 -31.59 -20.74 0.81
C ARG A 465 -32.39 -22.02 0.54
N GLU A 466 -33.66 -21.88 0.15
CA GLU A 466 -34.51 -23.01 -0.23
C GLU A 466 -33.99 -23.72 -1.50
N LEU A 467 -33.57 -22.96 -2.53
CA LEU A 467 -32.97 -23.51 -3.74
C LEU A 467 -31.59 -24.14 -3.49
N GLU A 468 -30.78 -23.54 -2.62
CA GLU A 468 -29.49 -24.10 -2.19
C GLU A 468 -29.68 -25.42 -1.42
N ARG A 469 -30.69 -25.50 -0.53
CA ARG A 469 -31.08 -26.75 0.16
C ARG A 469 -31.43 -27.85 -0.85
N ILE A 470 -32.36 -27.57 -1.76
CA ILE A 470 -32.80 -28.55 -2.79
C ILE A 470 -31.61 -29.00 -3.66
N THR A 471 -30.69 -28.09 -3.97
CA THR A 471 -29.47 -28.42 -4.74
C THR A 471 -28.52 -29.34 -3.95
N LEU A 472 -28.39 -29.13 -2.63
CA LEU A 472 -27.61 -29.98 -1.74
C LEU A 472 -28.24 -31.36 -1.54
N GLU A 473 -29.55 -31.44 -1.37
CA GLU A 473 -30.31 -32.70 -1.24
C GLU A 473 -30.16 -33.57 -2.50
N ASN A 474 -30.41 -33.00 -3.69
CA ASN A 474 -30.23 -33.70 -4.96
C ASN A 474 -28.78 -34.20 -5.15
N LYS A 475 -27.78 -33.43 -4.70
CA LYS A 475 -26.39 -33.85 -4.78
C LYS A 475 -26.07 -34.97 -3.78
N LEU A 476 -26.55 -34.87 -2.55
CA LEU A 476 -26.40 -35.91 -1.53
C LEU A 476 -27.02 -37.24 -2.00
N GLU A 477 -28.22 -37.22 -2.59
CA GLU A 477 -28.84 -38.43 -3.12
C GLU A 477 -28.08 -39.01 -4.31
N SER A 478 -27.52 -38.18 -5.19
CA SER A 478 -26.64 -38.64 -6.28
C SER A 478 -25.35 -39.29 -5.73
N ASP A 479 -24.72 -38.68 -4.74
CA ASP A 479 -23.47 -39.17 -4.14
C ASP A 479 -23.72 -40.50 -3.39
N ILE A 480 -24.81 -40.61 -2.62
CA ILE A 480 -25.23 -41.86 -1.97
C ILE A 480 -25.55 -42.95 -3.00
N LYS A 481 -26.35 -42.64 -4.04
CA LYS A 481 -26.73 -43.62 -5.06
C LYS A 481 -25.52 -44.23 -5.78
N ASN A 482 -24.49 -43.41 -6.04
CA ASN A 482 -23.23 -43.87 -6.61
C ASN A 482 -22.48 -44.81 -5.65
N LEU A 483 -22.35 -44.44 -4.37
CA LEU A 483 -21.68 -45.27 -3.36
C LEU A 483 -22.42 -46.60 -3.11
N VAL A 484 -23.75 -46.56 -3.02
CA VAL A 484 -24.58 -47.77 -2.86
C VAL A 484 -24.45 -48.67 -4.08
N GLY A 485 -24.43 -48.11 -5.30
CA GLY A 485 -24.18 -48.87 -6.53
C GLY A 485 -22.84 -49.61 -6.51
N GLN A 486 -21.75 -48.87 -6.25
CA GLN A 486 -20.39 -49.43 -6.19
C GLN A 486 -20.23 -50.53 -5.14
N ASN A 487 -20.78 -50.33 -3.94
CA ASN A 487 -20.67 -51.33 -2.87
C ASN A 487 -21.53 -52.57 -3.14
N ILE A 488 -22.68 -52.42 -3.80
CA ILE A 488 -23.50 -53.55 -4.23
C ILE A 488 -22.80 -54.34 -5.34
N GLU A 489 -22.12 -53.69 -6.28
CA GLU A 489 -21.30 -54.36 -7.31
C GLU A 489 -20.17 -55.16 -6.63
N LEU A 490 -19.38 -54.54 -5.76
CA LEU A 490 -18.32 -55.22 -4.99
C LEU A 490 -18.82 -56.42 -4.16
N LEU A 491 -19.95 -56.29 -3.49
CA LEU A 491 -20.55 -57.38 -2.70
C LEU A 491 -21.10 -58.52 -3.59
N THR A 492 -21.51 -58.20 -4.82
CA THR A 492 -21.91 -59.20 -5.83
C THR A 492 -20.67 -59.95 -6.35
N ASP A 493 -19.61 -59.23 -6.71
CA ASP A 493 -18.35 -59.79 -7.24
C ASP A 493 -17.65 -60.70 -6.22
N MET A 494 -17.71 -60.34 -4.93
CA MET A 494 -17.21 -61.16 -3.81
C MET A 494 -18.13 -62.32 -3.42
N LYS A 495 -19.27 -62.52 -4.11
CA LYS A 495 -20.28 -63.56 -3.83
C LYS A 495 -20.94 -63.50 -2.45
N TYR A 496 -21.03 -62.31 -1.84
CA TYR A 496 -21.77 -62.11 -0.58
C TYR A 496 -23.28 -61.91 -0.80
N ILE A 497 -23.72 -61.63 -2.04
CA ILE A 497 -25.13 -61.40 -2.39
C ILE A 497 -25.44 -62.10 -3.71
N GLU A 498 -26.43 -63.00 -3.72
CA GLU A 498 -26.83 -63.73 -4.94
C GLU A 498 -28.31 -63.52 -5.33
N LYS A 499 -29.21 -63.12 -4.41
CA LYS A 499 -30.65 -62.99 -4.69
C LYS A 499 -31.15 -61.54 -4.70
N GLY A 500 -32.13 -61.28 -5.57
CA GLY A 500 -32.69 -59.93 -5.78
C GLY A 500 -33.33 -59.30 -4.54
N SER A 501 -33.94 -60.08 -3.64
CA SER A 501 -34.52 -59.59 -2.39
C SER A 501 -33.46 -59.12 -1.38
N GLU A 502 -32.35 -59.84 -1.26
CA GLU A 502 -31.21 -59.48 -0.41
C GLU A 502 -30.55 -58.19 -0.92
N LYS A 503 -30.38 -58.08 -2.25
CA LYS A 503 -29.85 -56.89 -2.91
C LYS A 503 -30.68 -55.62 -2.63
N VAL A 504 -32.01 -55.73 -2.56
CA VAL A 504 -32.90 -54.60 -2.20
C VAL A 504 -32.78 -54.24 -0.72
N MET A 505 -32.71 -55.24 0.18
CA MET A 505 -32.58 -55.02 1.62
C MET A 505 -31.26 -54.33 1.96
N ILE A 506 -30.14 -54.87 1.47
CA ILE A 506 -28.80 -54.31 1.67
C ILE A 506 -28.65 -52.94 1.00
N SER A 507 -29.30 -52.72 -0.16
CA SER A 507 -29.35 -51.38 -0.77
C SER A 507 -30.01 -50.35 0.15
N ARG A 508 -31.10 -50.70 0.83
CA ARG A 508 -31.77 -49.81 1.77
C ARG A 508 -30.89 -49.48 2.98
N GLU A 509 -30.28 -50.49 3.59
CA GLU A 509 -29.38 -50.32 4.74
C GLU A 509 -28.15 -49.47 4.40
N LEU A 510 -27.53 -49.71 3.24
CA LEU A 510 -26.41 -48.89 2.75
C LEU A 510 -26.82 -47.45 2.44
N ASN A 511 -28.02 -47.23 1.86
CA ASN A 511 -28.55 -45.87 1.65
C ASN A 511 -28.67 -45.11 2.98
N GLU A 512 -29.28 -45.73 4.00
CA GLU A 512 -29.45 -45.11 5.33
C GLU A 512 -28.08 -44.88 6.03
N MET A 513 -27.16 -45.85 5.95
CA MET A 513 -25.81 -45.74 6.51
C MET A 513 -25.01 -44.62 5.85
N TYR A 514 -24.91 -44.56 4.51
CA TYR A 514 -24.15 -43.50 3.83
C TYR A 514 -24.78 -42.13 4.04
N ARG A 515 -26.12 -42.01 4.09
CA ARG A 515 -26.80 -40.75 4.40
C ARG A 515 -26.40 -40.24 5.79
N ASN A 516 -26.38 -41.11 6.79
CA ASN A 516 -26.00 -40.76 8.16
C ASN A 516 -24.51 -40.42 8.30
N ILE A 517 -23.61 -41.13 7.60
CA ILE A 517 -22.17 -40.84 7.60
C ILE A 517 -21.88 -39.51 6.89
N ILE A 518 -22.39 -39.29 5.68
CA ILE A 518 -22.08 -38.08 4.89
C ILE A 518 -22.63 -36.83 5.59
N THR A 519 -23.84 -36.90 6.17
CA THR A 519 -24.45 -35.77 6.92
C THR A 519 -23.87 -35.55 8.32
N SER A 520 -22.94 -36.40 8.79
CA SER A 520 -22.23 -36.20 10.08
C SER A 520 -20.74 -35.88 9.92
N VAL A 521 -20.12 -36.29 8.82
CA VAL A 521 -18.69 -36.09 8.55
C VAL A 521 -18.40 -34.85 7.71
N ASP A 522 -19.24 -34.52 6.71
CA ASP A 522 -19.04 -33.34 5.86
C ASP A 522 -19.79 -32.11 6.41
N PRO A 523 -19.08 -31.04 6.84
CA PRO A 523 -19.69 -29.81 7.33
C PRO A 523 -20.70 -29.16 6.38
N LYS A 524 -20.58 -29.43 5.08
CA LYS A 524 -21.48 -28.91 4.04
C LYS A 524 -22.89 -29.48 4.12
N TYR A 525 -23.05 -30.73 4.56
CA TYR A 525 -24.35 -31.39 4.65
C TYR A 525 -24.96 -31.34 6.06
N ASN A 526 -24.24 -30.84 7.06
CA ASN A 526 -24.76 -30.61 8.44
C ASN A 526 -26.05 -29.77 8.49
N ILE A 527 -26.27 -28.88 7.52
CA ILE A 527 -27.49 -28.05 7.42
C ILE A 527 -28.73 -28.93 7.25
N LEU A 528 -28.63 -30.05 6.54
CA LEU A 528 -29.73 -31.00 6.33
C LEU A 528 -30.01 -31.85 7.58
N LYS A 529 -28.99 -32.08 8.41
CA LYS A 529 -29.12 -32.82 9.68
C LYS A 529 -29.91 -32.03 10.73
N LYS A 530 -29.78 -30.70 10.75
CA LYS A 530 -30.41 -29.85 11.77
C LYS A 530 -31.93 -29.75 11.60
N ASN A 531 -32.40 -29.60 10.37
CA ASN A 531 -33.84 -29.50 10.07
C ASN A 531 -34.59 -30.82 10.27
N ARG A 532 -33.94 -31.98 10.08
CA ARG A 532 -34.57 -33.27 10.33
C ARG A 532 -34.97 -33.45 11.80
N ASN A 533 -34.16 -32.94 12.72
CA ASN A 533 -34.50 -32.88 14.14
C ASN A 533 -35.59 -31.84 14.47
N GLU A 534 -35.94 -30.95 13.55
CA GLU A 534 -37.07 -30.01 13.71
C GLU A 534 -38.35 -30.65 13.12
N GLU A 535 -38.28 -31.29 11.94
CA GLU A 535 -39.38 -32.04 11.32
C GLU A 535 -39.78 -33.32 12.09
N GLU A 536 -38.84 -34.02 12.74
CA GLU A 536 -39.11 -35.15 13.65
C GLU A 536 -39.61 -34.72 15.05
N ASN A 537 -39.69 -33.41 15.34
CA ASN A 537 -40.30 -32.85 16.56
C ASN A 537 -41.63 -32.10 16.29
N GLU A 538 -42.00 -31.89 15.02
CA GLU A 538 -43.28 -31.28 14.61
C GLU A 538 -44.32 -32.30 14.07
N ASN A 539 -43.98 -33.60 14.02
CA ASN A 539 -44.88 -34.73 13.70
C ASN A 539 -45.03 -35.68 14.90
#